data_AF-A0A7T8G552-F1
#
_entry.id   AF-A0A7T8G552-F1
#
_cell.length_a   1.000
_cell.length_b   1.000
_cell.length_c   1.000
_cell.angle_alpha   90.00
_cell.angle_beta   90.00
_cell.angle_gamma   90.00
#
_symmetry.space_group_name_H-M   'P 1'
#
loop_
_entity.id
_entity.type
_entity.pdbx_description
1 polymer ?
#
loop_
_entity_poly.entity_id
_entity_poly.type
_entity_poly.pdbx_seq_one_letter_code
_entity_poly.pdbx_strand_id
1 'polypeptide(L)' 'MPTVKQLIRNARQPIRNARKTAALKGCPQRRGTCARVYVRLVQIMTSNKYKKIMYGSVKGQMGSKSQKNK' A
#
# COMPACT_ATOMS: atom_id res chain seq x y z
N MET A 1 2.18 26.61 29.71
CA MET A 1 3.28 27.26 28.97
C MET A 1 4.53 27.20 29.84
N PRO A 2 5.65 26.63 29.38
CA PRO A 2 6.86 26.60 30.19
C PRO A 2 7.51 27.98 30.27
N THR A 3 8.04 28.32 31.45
CA THR A 3 8.75 29.58 31.72
C THR A 3 10.21 29.50 31.23
N VAL A 4 10.83 30.65 31.00
CA VAL A 4 12.25 30.72 30.54
C VAL A 4 13.19 30.00 31.50
N LYS A 5 12.98 30.12 32.82
CA LYS A 5 13.77 29.40 33.84
C LYS A 5 13.64 27.88 33.72
N GLN A 6 12.48 27.35 33.32
CA GLN A 6 12.28 25.92 33.08
C GLN A 6 13.01 25.45 31.81
N LEU A 7 13.05 26.27 30.76
CA LEU A 7 13.77 25.95 29.53
C LEU A 7 15.30 26.04 29.69
N ILE A 8 15.80 26.91 30.55
CA ILE A 8 17.23 27.00 30.90
C ILE A 8 17.69 25.74 31.64
N ARG A 9 16.88 25.25 32.60
CA ARG A 9 17.19 24.02 33.35
C ARG A 9 16.98 22.77 32.52
N ASN A 10 15.90 22.74 31.73
CA ASN A 10 15.49 21.60 30.89
C ASN A 10 15.23 22.09 29.47
N ALA A 11 16.24 22.00 28.62
CA ALA A 11 16.09 22.32 27.20
C ALA A 11 15.13 21.35 26.51
N ARG A 12 14.33 21.86 25.56
CA ARG A 12 13.44 21.01 24.76
C ARG A 12 14.26 20.07 23.89
N GLN A 13 13.94 18.79 23.94
CA GLN A 13 14.56 17.79 23.08
C GLN A 13 13.73 17.65 21.79
N PRO A 14 14.35 17.71 20.61
CA PRO A 14 13.65 17.47 19.36
C PRO A 14 13.23 16.01 19.25
N ILE A 15 12.01 15.76 18.76
CA ILE A 15 11.50 14.41 18.51
C ILE A 15 12.26 13.83 17.29
N ARG A 16 12.98 12.73 17.49
CA ARG A 16 13.70 12.05 16.42
C ARG A 16 12.76 11.11 15.67
N ASN A 17 12.53 11.38 14.39
CA ASN A 17 11.73 10.52 13.52
C ASN A 17 12.63 9.49 12.83
N ALA A 18 12.26 8.21 12.90
CA ALA A 18 12.94 7.15 12.16
C ALA A 18 12.49 7.14 10.69
N ARG A 19 13.46 6.99 9.77
CA ARG A 19 13.16 6.92 8.34
C ARG A 19 12.68 5.51 7.99
N LYS A 20 11.45 5.39 7.48
CA LYS A 20 10.88 4.13 6.96
C LYS A 20 11.72 3.50 5.82
N THR A 21 12.53 4.32 5.15
CA THR A 21 13.36 3.95 3.99
C THR A 21 14.86 3.97 4.31
N ALA A 22 15.29 3.23 5.33
CA ALA A 22 16.70 3.17 5.75
C ALA A 22 17.64 2.62 4.66
N ALA A 23 17.19 1.65 3.86
CA ALA A 23 17.99 1.00 2.82
C ALA A 23 18.53 1.97 1.75
N LEU A 24 17.82 3.09 1.51
CA LEU A 24 18.21 4.08 0.51
C LEU A 24 19.37 4.99 0.95
N LYS A 25 19.74 5.01 2.24
CA LYS A 25 20.78 5.88 2.86
C LYS A 25 20.85 7.32 2.28
N GLY A 26 19.71 7.95 2.02
CA GLY A 26 19.67 9.32 1.50
C GLY A 26 19.60 9.46 -0.03
N CYS A 27 19.87 8.40 -0.80
CA CYS A 27 19.79 8.44 -2.26
C CYS A 27 18.32 8.40 -2.74
N PRO A 28 17.97 9.05 -3.88
CA PRO A 28 16.64 8.95 -4.47
C PRO A 28 16.31 7.53 -4.96
N GLN A 29 17.33 6.80 -5.46
CA GLN A 29 17.21 5.40 -5.86
C GLN A 29 18.53 4.67 -5.61
N ARG A 30 18.46 3.36 -5.35
CA ARG A 30 19.63 2.47 -5.26
C ARG A 30 19.42 1.21 -6.09
N ARG A 31 20.45 0.82 -6.84
CA ARG A 31 20.46 -0.43 -7.60
C ARG A 31 20.69 -1.61 -6.66
N GLY A 32 20.07 -2.75 -6.95
CA GLY A 32 20.25 -4.01 -6.25
C GLY A 32 19.96 -5.19 -7.18
N THR A 33 20.42 -6.38 -6.81
CA THR A 33 20.17 -7.63 -7.53
C THR A 33 19.08 -8.45 -6.83
N CYS A 34 18.26 -9.16 -7.61
CA CYS A 34 17.20 -10.00 -7.06
C CYS A 34 17.81 -11.28 -6.45
N ALA A 35 17.60 -11.51 -5.15
CA ALA A 35 18.09 -12.72 -4.49
C ALA A 35 17.21 -13.95 -4.80
N ARG A 36 15.89 -13.77 -4.91
CA ARG A 36 14.91 -14.82 -5.24
C ARG A 36 13.72 -14.22 -5.97
N VAL A 37 13.11 -15.00 -6.87
CA VAL A 37 11.90 -14.63 -7.60
C VAL A 37 10.81 -15.65 -7.27
N TYR A 38 9.72 -15.17 -6.67
CA TYR A 38 8.55 -15.99 -6.34
C TYR A 38 7.28 -15.16 -6.57
N VAL A 39 6.15 -15.87 -6.73
CA VAL A 39 4.83 -15.25 -6.90
C VAL A 39 4.11 -15.25 -5.56
N ARG A 40 3.51 -14.10 -5.18
CA ARG A 40 2.66 -13.98 -3.99
C ARG A 40 1.21 -13.79 -4.44
N LEU A 41 0.32 -14.66 -3.98
CA LEU A 41 -1.13 -14.46 -4.09
C LEU A 41 -1.57 -13.50 -2.98
N VAL A 42 -2.13 -12.34 -3.35
CA VAL A 42 -2.71 -11.37 -2.41
C VAL A 42 -4.23 -11.48 -2.51
N GLN A 43 -4.92 -11.81 -1.42
CA GLN A 43 -6.37 -11.73 -1.35
C GLN A 43 -6.78 -10.26 -1.30
N ILE A 44 -7.10 -9.69 -2.45
CA ILE A 44 -7.69 -8.36 -2.54
C ILE A 44 -9.18 -8.52 -2.24
N MET A 45 -9.62 -8.14 -1.03
CA MET A 45 -11.05 -7.87 -0.80
C MET A 45 -11.41 -6.64 -1.62
N THR A 46 -11.92 -6.83 -2.83
CA THR A 46 -12.34 -5.73 -3.70
C THR A 46 -13.58 -5.06 -3.08
N SER A 47 -13.38 -4.05 -2.24
CA SER A 47 -14.43 -3.08 -1.94
C SER A 47 -14.79 -2.39 -3.25
N ASN A 48 -15.99 -2.68 -3.71
CA ASN A 48 -16.53 -2.48 -5.05
C ASN A 48 -16.80 -0.99 -5.37
N LYS A 49 -15.83 -0.09 -5.20
CA LYS A 49 -16.01 1.36 -5.39
C LYS A 49 -15.66 1.87 -6.79
N TYR A 50 -14.77 1.19 -7.53
CA TYR A 50 -14.29 1.67 -8.84
C TYR A 50 -14.70 0.78 -10.04
N LYS A 51 -15.44 -0.32 -9.84
CA LYS A 51 -15.75 -1.29 -10.92
C LYS A 51 -17.02 -0.95 -11.71
N LYS A 52 -17.88 -0.05 -11.23
CA LYS A 52 -19.16 0.29 -11.88
C LYS A 52 -19.02 1.10 -13.18
N ILE A 53 -17.85 1.70 -13.44
CA ILE A 53 -17.61 2.54 -14.62
C ILE A 53 -17.25 1.72 -15.87
N MET A 54 -16.80 0.47 -15.74
CA MET A 54 -16.24 -0.30 -16.87
C MET A 54 -17.13 -1.39 -17.48
N TYR A 55 -18.26 -1.77 -16.85
CA TYR A 55 -19.09 -2.89 -17.33
C TYR A 55 -20.53 -2.48 -17.67
N GLY A 56 -20.71 -1.26 -18.16
CA GLY A 56 -22.01 -0.67 -18.45
C GLY A 56 -22.32 -0.47 -19.93
N SER A 57 -21.89 -1.35 -20.85
CA SER A 57 -22.40 -1.31 -22.24
C SER A 57 -21.98 -2.53 -23.07
N VAL A 58 -22.55 -3.72 -22.85
CA VAL A 58 -22.80 -4.67 -23.96
C VAL A 58 -24.05 -5.48 -23.60
N LYS A 59 -25.21 -5.03 -24.10
CA LYS A 59 -26.40 -5.85 -24.28
C LYS A 59 -26.09 -6.95 -25.31
N GLY A 60 -26.58 -8.17 -25.10
CA GLY A 60 -26.76 -9.10 -26.22
C GLY A 60 -26.50 -10.57 -25.93
N GLN A 61 -27.57 -11.28 -25.53
CA GLN A 61 -28.04 -12.59 -26.01
C GLN A 61 -27.10 -13.83 -26.08
N MET A 62 -27.78 -14.99 -26.00
CA MET A 62 -27.33 -16.39 -26.04
C MET A 62 -26.87 -16.94 -24.68
N GLY A 63 -27.44 -17.99 -24.10
CA GLY A 63 -28.32 -19.03 -24.63
C GLY A 63 -27.83 -20.40 -24.14
N SER A 64 -28.55 -20.96 -23.16
CA SER A 64 -28.78 -22.39 -22.83
C SER A 64 -27.67 -23.47 -22.99
N LYS A 65 -27.51 -24.25 -21.89
CA LYS A 65 -27.40 -25.75 -21.75
C LYS A 65 -26.43 -26.08 -20.59
N SER A 66 -26.87 -26.60 -19.44
CA SER A 66 -27.42 -27.93 -19.10
C SER A 66 -26.38 -29.08 -19.11
N GLN A 67 -26.43 -29.90 -18.04
CA GLN A 67 -25.81 -31.21 -17.75
C GLN A 67 -24.62 -31.18 -16.76
N LYS A 68 -24.83 -31.59 -15.49
CA LYS A 68 -24.98 -32.95 -14.91
C LYS A 68 -23.62 -33.63 -14.61
N ASN A 69 -23.44 -33.89 -13.31
CA ASN A 69 -22.78 -35.02 -12.65
C ASN A 69 -21.31 -35.33 -12.95
N LYS A 70 -20.49 -35.27 -11.89
CA LYS A 70 -19.86 -36.47 -11.32
C LYS A 70 -19.61 -36.26 -9.83
#